data_AF-A0A2A9ETJ7-F1
#
_entry.id   AF-A0A2A9ETJ7-F1
#
_cell.length_a   1.000
_cell.length_b   1.000
_cell.length_c   1.000
_cell.angle_alpha   90.00
_cell.angle_beta   90.00
_cell.angle_gamma   90.00
#
_symmetry.space_group_name_H-M   'P 1'
#
loop_
_entity.id
_entity.type
_entity.pdbx_description
1 polymer ?
#
loop_
_entity_poly.entity_id
_entity_poly.type
_entity_poly.pdbx_seq_one_letter_code
_entity_poly.pdbx_strand_id
1 'polypeptide(L)'
;MHTITAARLDPHPASHGADVPGADVVVPEPPAPDAAAPDRVPLDPESGLATAEYAIATIAAVGFAGLLILVLKSDTVRGLLESIITSALSV
;
A
#
# COMPACT_ATOMS: atom_id res chain seq x y z
N MET A 1 -10.66 -22.81 -28.34
CA MET A 1 -11.77 -22.87 -27.37
C MET A 1 -11.15 -23.13 -25.99
N HIS A 2 -10.97 -22.10 -25.16
CA HIS A 2 -10.49 -22.28 -23.79
C HIS A 2 -11.66 -22.11 -22.82
N THR A 3 -11.86 -23.13 -21.99
CA THR A 3 -12.92 -23.21 -20.98
C THR A 3 -12.38 -22.67 -19.66
N ILE A 4 -12.94 -21.58 -19.16
CA ILE A 4 -12.63 -21.04 -17.83
C ILE A 4 -13.50 -21.81 -16.81
N THR A 5 -12.87 -22.63 -15.97
CA THR A 5 -13.51 -23.26 -14.81
C THR A 5 -13.55 -22.26 -13.66
N ALA A 6 -14.75 -21.85 -13.24
CA ALA A 6 -14.96 -21.02 -12.07
C ALA A 6 -14.72 -21.85 -10.81
N ALA A 7 -13.60 -21.60 -10.12
CA ALA A 7 -13.35 -22.13 -8.79
C ALA A 7 -14.36 -21.52 -7.82
N ARG A 8 -15.11 -22.41 -7.17
CA ARG A 8 -16.08 -22.13 -6.11
C ARG A 8 -15.43 -21.34 -4.97
N LEU A 9 -16.03 -20.20 -4.62
CA LEU A 9 -15.68 -19.41 -3.45
C LEU A 9 -16.41 -20.00 -2.24
N ASP A 10 -15.70 -20.69 -1.35
CA ASP A 10 -16.22 -21.03 -0.04
C ASP A 10 -15.91 -19.88 0.95
N PRO A 11 -16.90 -19.33 1.67
CA PRO A 11 -16.65 -18.28 2.66
C PRO A 11 -15.94 -18.85 3.89
N HIS A 12 -14.80 -18.25 4.23
CA HIS A 12 -14.04 -18.57 5.45
C HIS A 12 -14.82 -18.08 6.69
N PRO A 13 -15.21 -18.96 7.63
CA PRO A 13 -15.89 -18.51 8.84
C PRO A 13 -14.89 -17.77 9.74
N ALA A 14 -15.24 -16.53 10.08
CA ALA A 14 -14.56 -15.75 11.09
C ALA A 14 -14.56 -16.52 12.43
N SER A 15 -13.41 -17.08 12.81
CA SER A 15 -13.18 -17.63 14.14
C SER A 15 -12.33 -16.64 14.93
N HIS A 16 -13.03 -15.80 15.68
CA HIS A 16 -12.48 -15.07 16.80
C HIS A 16 -12.21 -16.07 17.94
N GLY A 17 -10.96 -16.42 18.16
CA GLY A 17 -10.52 -17.33 19.21
C GLY A 17 -9.12 -16.95 19.67
N ALA A 18 -9.05 -16.14 20.72
CA ALA A 18 -7.83 -15.92 21.46
C ALA A 18 -7.48 -17.20 22.23
N ASP A 19 -6.46 -17.91 21.77
CA ASP A 19 -5.64 -18.80 22.59
C ASP A 19 -4.24 -18.77 21.98
N VAL A 20 -3.27 -18.19 22.70
CA VAL A 20 -1.86 -18.22 22.31
C VAL A 20 -1.20 -19.16 23.31
N PRO A 21 -1.09 -20.46 23.01
CA PRO A 21 -0.40 -21.39 23.89
C PRO A 21 1.10 -21.09 23.78
N GLY A 22 1.74 -20.90 24.94
CA GLY A 22 3.18 -20.99 25.14
C GLY A 22 4.06 -20.42 24.03
N ALA A 23 4.53 -19.19 24.20
CA ALA A 23 5.74 -18.77 23.49
C ALA A 23 6.90 -19.62 24.02
N ASP A 24 7.06 -20.81 23.45
CA ASP A 24 8.25 -21.62 23.61
C ASP A 24 9.39 -20.78 23.05
N VAL A 25 10.13 -20.14 23.96
CA VAL A 25 11.41 -19.52 23.62
C VAL A 25 12.30 -20.69 23.21
N VAL A 26 12.36 -20.94 21.91
CA VAL A 26 13.37 -21.82 21.31
C VAL A 26 14.70 -21.16 21.60
N VAL A 27 15.36 -21.60 22.66
CA VAL A 27 16.77 -21.30 22.88
C VAL A 27 17.53 -22.11 21.84
N PRO A 28 18.16 -21.49 20.84
CA PRO A 28 18.95 -22.24 19.87
C PRO A 28 20.10 -22.91 20.62
N GLU A 29 20.20 -24.24 20.48
CA GLU A 29 21.38 -24.98 20.93
C GLU A 29 22.62 -24.38 20.24
N PRO A 30 23.70 -24.06 20.98
CA PRO A 30 24.91 -23.54 20.35
C PRO A 30 25.43 -24.57 19.34
N PRO A 31 25.68 -24.18 18.08
CA PRO A 31 26.08 -25.12 17.06
C PRO A 31 27.43 -25.77 17.42
N ALA A 32 27.55 -27.05 17.12
CA ALA A 32 28.83 -27.75 17.17
C ALA A 32 29.89 -26.95 16.37
N PRO A 33 31.16 -26.89 16.84
CA PRO A 33 32.20 -25.98 16.33
C PRO A 33 32.67 -26.23 14.88
N ASP A 34 31.97 -27.06 14.12
CA ASP A 34 32.25 -27.45 12.73
C ASP A 34 31.02 -27.36 11.80
N ALA A 35 29.87 -26.87 12.29
CA ALA A 35 28.70 -26.62 11.45
C ALA A 35 28.95 -25.39 10.55
N ALA A 36 29.22 -25.66 9.27
CA ALA A 36 29.37 -24.66 8.22
C ALA A 36 28.31 -23.56 8.33
N ALA A 37 28.74 -22.30 8.24
CA ALA A 37 27.88 -21.12 8.36
C ALA A 37 26.61 -21.27 7.52
N PRO A 38 25.42 -20.91 8.05
CA PRO A 38 24.17 -21.05 7.32
C PRO A 38 24.27 -20.28 6.00
N ASP A 39 23.95 -20.97 4.91
CA ASP A 39 23.88 -20.40 3.57
C ASP A 39 22.88 -19.24 3.60
N ARG A 40 23.40 -18.01 3.48
CA ARG A 40 22.59 -16.81 3.58
C ARG A 40 21.81 -16.71 2.28
N VAL A 41 20.52 -17.04 2.32
CA VAL A 41 19.60 -16.82 1.20
C VAL A 41 19.77 -15.36 0.73
N PRO A 42 20.22 -15.11 -0.51
CA PRO A 42 20.37 -13.76 -1.03
C PRO A 42 19.01 -13.06 -0.98
N LEU A 43 18.94 -11.92 -0.29
CA LEU A 43 17.73 -11.11 -0.33
C LEU A 43 17.63 -10.49 -1.72
N ASP A 44 16.53 -10.79 -2.42
CA ASP A 44 16.22 -10.20 -3.72
C ASP A 44 15.99 -8.68 -3.53
N PRO A 45 16.88 -7.82 -4.04
CA PRO A 45 16.78 -6.37 -3.84
C PRO A 45 15.57 -5.75 -4.55
N GLU A 46 14.97 -6.45 -5.51
CA GLU A 46 13.72 -6.06 -6.15
C GLU A 46 12.48 -6.44 -5.32
N SER A 47 12.64 -7.25 -4.26
CA SER A 47 11.55 -7.59 -3.34
C SER A 47 11.10 -6.35 -2.56
N GLY A 48 10.01 -5.74 -3.01
CA GLY A 48 9.43 -4.53 -2.41
C GLY A 48 9.63 -3.24 -3.21
N LEU A 49 10.40 -3.27 -4.31
CA LEU A 49 10.63 -2.09 -5.14
C LEU A 49 9.32 -1.53 -5.72
N ALA A 50 8.42 -2.41 -6.18
CA ALA A 50 7.13 -2.01 -6.72
C ALA A 50 6.25 -1.28 -5.68
N THR A 51 6.20 -1.76 -4.43
CA THR A 51 5.43 -1.11 -3.37
C THR A 51 6.00 0.26 -3.00
N ALA A 52 7.33 0.40 -3.00
CA ALA A 52 7.99 1.68 -2.77
C ALA A 52 7.73 2.69 -3.90
N GLU A 53 7.74 2.24 -5.15
CA GLU A 53 7.48 3.08 -6.32
C GLU A 53 6.09 3.71 -6.27
N TYR A 54 5.04 2.90 -6.01
CA TYR A 54 3.68 3.41 -5.89
C TYR A 54 3.53 4.39 -4.72
N ALA A 55 4.21 4.13 -3.60
CA ALA A 55 4.19 5.04 -2.46
C ALA A 55 4.79 6.41 -2.82
N ILE A 56 5.96 6.43 -3.49
CA ILE A 56 6.61 7.66 -3.92
C ILE A 56 5.77 8.40 -4.95
N ALA A 57 5.23 7.69 -5.95
CA ALA A 57 4.35 8.27 -6.96
C ALA A 57 3.11 8.93 -6.36
N THR A 58 2.50 8.27 -5.36
CA THR A 58 1.35 8.81 -4.64
C THR A 58 1.71 10.06 -3.85
N ILE A 59 2.82 10.05 -3.12
CA ILE A 59 3.30 11.21 -2.36
C ILE A 59 3.59 12.39 -3.30
N ALA A 60 4.25 12.14 -4.43
CA ALA A 60 4.51 13.15 -5.45
C ALA A 60 3.22 13.76 -6.01
N ALA A 61 2.24 12.92 -6.35
CA ALA A 61 0.93 13.37 -6.84
C ALA A 61 0.16 14.19 -5.78
N VAL A 62 0.18 13.76 -4.52
CA VAL A 62 -0.45 14.49 -3.40
C VAL A 62 0.24 15.85 -3.19
N GLY A 63 1.56 15.91 -3.28
CA GLY A 63 2.31 17.17 -3.22
C GLY A 63 1.91 18.13 -4.34
N PHE A 64 1.79 17.62 -5.58
CA PHE A 64 1.31 18.41 -6.71
C PHE A 64 -0.13 18.90 -6.52
N ALA A 65 -1.02 18.05 -6.02
CA ALA A 65 -2.39 18.45 -5.68
C ALA A 65 -2.41 19.57 -4.63
N GLY A 66 -1.50 19.55 -3.66
CA GLY A 66 -1.29 20.64 -2.71
C GLY A 66 -0.98 21.99 -3.41
N LEU A 67 -0.13 21.97 -4.43
CA LEU A 67 0.16 23.17 -5.24
C LEU A 67 -1.08 23.65 -6.00
N LEU A 68 -1.86 22.75 -6.60
CA LEU A 68 -3.11 23.12 -7.28
C LEU A 68 -4.11 23.74 -6.30
N ILE A 69 -4.23 23.20 -5.09
CA ILE A 69 -5.07 23.78 -4.04
C ILE A 69 -4.63 25.20 -3.71
N LEU A 70 -3.32 25.46 -3.61
CA LEU A 70 -2.81 26.82 -3.38
C LEU A 70 -3.18 27.77 -4.52
N VAL A 71 -3.08 27.32 -5.77
CA VAL A 71 -3.50 28.10 -6.95
C VAL A 71 -5.00 28.39 -6.90
N LEU A 72 -5.83 27.39 -6.60
CA LEU A 72 -7.29 27.54 -6.47
C LEU A 72 -7.70 28.46 -5.33
N LYS A 73 -6.90 28.53 -4.27
CA LYS A 73 -7.14 29.41 -3.12
C LYS A 73 -6.87 30.89 -3.43
N SER A 74 -6.18 31.21 -4.52
CA SER A 74 -5.90 32.59 -4.92
C SER A 74 -7.18 33.35 -5.29
N ASP A 75 -7.21 34.65 -4.99
CA ASP A 75 -8.39 35.49 -5.24
C ASP A 75 -8.71 35.60 -6.73
N THR A 76 -7.68 35.67 -7.58
CA THR A 76 -7.83 35.70 -9.04
C THR A 76 -8.55 34.46 -9.56
N VAL A 77 -8.05 33.26 -9.20
CA VAL A 77 -8.63 32.00 -9.71
C VAL A 77 -10.01 31.76 -9.11
N ARG A 78 -10.19 32.05 -7.82
CA ARG A 78 -11.48 31.96 -7.15
C ARG A 78 -12.53 32.84 -7.83
N GLY A 79 -12.21 34.12 -8.08
CA GLY A 79 -13.14 35.05 -8.73
C GLY A 79 -13.53 34.62 -10.15
N LEU A 80 -12.58 34.07 -10.91
CA LEU A 80 -12.87 33.48 -12.23
C LEU A 80 -13.86 32.32 -12.13
N LEU A 81 -13.64 31.40 -11.19
CA LEU A 81 -14.53 30.26 -10.97
C LEU A 81 -15.91 30.69 -10.49
N GLU A 82 -15.98 31.63 -9.55
CA GLU A 82 -17.24 32.21 -9.06
C GLU A 82 -18.03 32.84 -10.21
N SER A 83 -17.39 33.63 -11.08
CA SER A 83 -18.03 34.21 -12.25
C SER A 83 -18.61 33.14 -13.18
N ILE A 84 -17.85 32.09 -13.50
CA ILE A 84 -18.32 31.01 -14.38
C ILE A 84 -19.53 30.31 -13.75
N ILE A 85 -19.46 29.99 -12.45
CA ILE A 85 -20.54 29.31 -11.73
C ILE A 85 -21.80 30.18 -11.70
N THR A 86 -21.68 31.46 -11.31
CA THR A 86 -22.83 32.37 -11.28
C THR A 86 -23.46 32.55 -12.66
N SER A 87 -22.66 32.72 -13.71
CA SER A 87 -23.18 32.80 -15.08
C SER A 87 -23.88 31.51 -15.52
N ALA A 88 -23.38 30.34 -15.13
CA ALA A 88 -24.00 29.06 -15.47
C ALA A 88 -25.31 28.80 -14.70
N LEU A 89 -25.46 29.37 -13.50
CA LEU A 89 -26.64 29.18 -12.64
C LEU A 89 -27.70 30.28 -12.79
N SER A 90 -27.35 31.43 -13.37
CA SER A 90 -28.30 32.50 -13.70
C SER A 90 -29.04 32.13 -14.99
N VAL A 91 -30.14 31.39 -14.88
CA VAL A 91 -31.13 31.23 -15.94
C VAL A 91 -32.21 32.30 -15.87
#